data_AF-A0A3B8R7K7-F1
#
_entry.id   AF-A0A3B8R7K7-F1
#
_cell.length_a   1.000
_cell.length_b   1.000
_cell.length_c   1.000
_cell.angle_alpha   90.00
_cell.angle_beta   90.00
_cell.angle_gamma   90.00
#
_symmetry.space_group_name_H-M   'P 1'
#
loop_
_entity.id
_entity.type
_entity.pdbx_description
1 polymer ?
#
loop_
_entity_poly.entity_id
_entity_poly.type
_entity_poly.pdbx_seq_one_letter_code
_entity_poly.pdbx_strand_id
1 'polypeptide(L)'
;MDTICSRRGAHYLRLLESIPPGLRNRLQALIYHPRHRKNAMNRITALFVGAATLAAGCCATSCIHPEKKTNTSTSGTATFVCDNSFENIFEQEVSVFEYQYPDAHLLVRYATQSEAFDSLFSMNTRTIVAARDITPEEKRALKARYRNQRGANVNVRSAKIAVDAVAFIVNSTNNCEKLTVSEIADIISGRTDRWDQLQPSDLGAIRVVLDQTGSSLGSYLRDSVLHGGDLGPNVYAAGSIHRVFRIVEENPNAIGVLGVSWITSDMDSADISQEELAQSVLSEGPVMGATLTQRVKVLKINRDDDVRAYKPYQQYIYEGSYPFFRSIYMITAASPSNVAGGFYSFVTGPIGQKIIMKTGIMPAHVAVQRVELPE
;
A
#
# COMPACT_ATOMS: atom_id res chain seq x y z
N MET A 1 -2.91 -32.42 -58.68
CA MET A 1 -2.85 -31.71 -59.98
C MET A 1 -4.15 -32.09 -60.66
N ASP A 2 -5.20 -31.29 -60.72
CA ASP A 2 -5.25 -29.84 -60.87
C ASP A 2 -6.49 -29.26 -60.19
N THR A 3 -6.23 -28.42 -59.17
CA THR A 3 -7.26 -27.67 -58.43
C THR A 3 -6.83 -26.21 -58.34
N ILE A 4 -6.47 -25.59 -59.47
CA ILE A 4 -6.09 -24.17 -59.57
C ILE A 4 -6.67 -23.59 -60.87
N CYS A 5 -7.99 -23.63 -61.02
CA CYS A 5 -8.69 -22.66 -61.88
C CYS A 5 -9.91 -22.11 -61.11
N SER A 6 -9.61 -21.77 -59.85
CA SER A 6 -10.50 -21.17 -58.85
C SER A 6 -10.96 -19.80 -59.32
N ARG A 7 -12.27 -19.66 -59.55
CA ARG A 7 -13.18 -18.62 -59.01
C ARG A 7 -12.72 -17.14 -58.97
N ARG A 8 -11.67 -16.74 -59.69
CA ARG A 8 -11.15 -15.36 -59.74
C ARG A 8 -11.89 -14.45 -60.73
N GLY A 9 -12.66 -15.01 -61.66
CA GLY A 9 -13.45 -14.23 -62.63
C GLY A 9 -14.72 -13.58 -62.06
N ALA A 10 -15.27 -14.11 -60.96
CA ALA A 10 -16.54 -13.62 -60.40
C ALA A 10 -16.39 -12.52 -59.34
N HIS A 11 -15.17 -12.31 -58.80
CA HIS A 11 -14.91 -11.27 -57.79
C HIS A 11 -14.55 -9.91 -58.39
N TYR A 12 -14.05 -9.86 -59.63
CA TYR A 12 -13.66 -8.60 -60.28
C TYR A 12 -14.87 -7.73 -60.67
N LEU A 13 -16.02 -8.34 -60.95
CA LEU A 13 -17.25 -7.64 -61.32
C LEU A 13 -17.99 -7.01 -60.11
N ARG A 14 -17.76 -7.49 -58.88
CA ARG A 14 -18.34 -6.89 -57.66
C ARG A 14 -17.54 -5.70 -57.10
N LEU A 15 -16.27 -5.56 -57.46
CA LEU A 15 -15.42 -4.44 -57.02
C LEU A 15 -15.65 -3.14 -57.81
N LEU A 16 -16.40 -3.19 -58.91
CA LEU A 16 -16.73 -2.02 -59.71
C LEU A 16 -18.02 -1.30 -59.25
N GLU A 17 -18.80 -1.89 -58.35
CA GLU A 17 -20.03 -1.31 -57.78
C GLU A 17 -19.79 -0.37 -56.61
N SER A 18 -18.61 -0.41 -55.98
CA SER A 18 -18.24 0.47 -54.86
C SER A 18 -17.56 1.78 -55.30
N ILE A 19 -17.58 2.13 -56.59
CA ILE A 19 -16.89 3.29 -57.14
C ILE A 19 -17.94 4.35 -57.55
N PRO A 20 -17.80 5.62 -57.14
CA PRO A 20 -18.74 6.68 -57.50
C PRO A 20 -18.86 6.84 -59.03
N PRO A 21 -20.08 7.12 -59.56
CA PRO A 21 -20.41 6.99 -60.98
C PRO A 21 -19.51 7.79 -61.93
N GLY A 22 -18.93 8.90 -61.47
CA GLY A 22 -17.98 9.71 -62.26
C GLY A 22 -16.65 9.02 -62.60
N LEU A 23 -16.18 8.09 -61.76
CA LEU A 23 -14.91 7.37 -62.01
C LEU A 23 -15.11 6.13 -62.88
N ARG A 24 -16.30 5.51 -62.82
CA ARG A 24 -16.67 4.33 -63.63
C ARG A 24 -16.65 4.65 -65.13
N ASN A 25 -17.21 5.80 -65.52
CA ASN A 25 -17.22 6.25 -66.92
C ASN A 25 -15.81 6.61 -67.44
N ARG A 26 -14.90 7.04 -66.57
CA ARG A 26 -13.50 7.32 -66.94
C ARG A 26 -12.65 6.05 -67.06
N LEU A 27 -12.92 5.04 -66.24
CA LEU A 27 -12.22 3.75 -66.31
C LEU A 27 -12.66 2.91 -67.52
N GLN A 28 -13.94 2.99 -67.93
CA GLN A 28 -14.40 2.36 -69.18
C GLN A 28 -13.80 3.01 -70.44
N ALA A 29 -13.58 4.33 -70.44
CA ALA A 29 -12.95 5.04 -71.56
C ALA A 29 -11.46 4.68 -71.78
N LEU A 30 -10.78 4.17 -70.75
CA LEU A 30 -9.37 3.76 -70.81
C LEU A 30 -9.16 2.35 -71.40
N ILE A 31 -10.24 1.58 -71.61
CA ILE A 31 -10.17 0.20 -72.09
C ILE A 31 -10.36 0.10 -73.63
N TYR A 32 -10.82 1.16 -74.33
CA TYR A 32 -11.22 1.06 -75.75
C TYR A 32 -10.47 1.94 -76.78
N HIS A 33 -9.37 2.63 -76.44
CA HIS A 33 -8.63 3.41 -77.45
C HIS A 33 -7.09 3.21 -77.41
N PRO A 34 -6.47 2.71 -78.49
CA PRO A 34 -5.06 2.30 -78.48
C PRO A 34 -4.05 3.43 -78.76
N ARG A 35 -4.42 4.72 -78.66
CA ARG A 35 -3.53 5.84 -79.06
C ARG A 35 -2.98 6.75 -77.94
N HIS A 36 -3.29 6.51 -76.67
CA HIS A 36 -2.77 7.35 -75.56
C HIS A 36 -2.02 6.59 -74.46
N ARG A 37 -1.41 5.44 -74.76
CA ARG A 37 -0.68 4.63 -73.76
C ARG A 37 0.70 5.16 -73.34
N LYS A 38 1.38 5.98 -74.14
CA LYS A 38 2.79 6.36 -73.85
C LYS A 38 2.93 7.57 -72.90
N ASN A 39 2.11 8.61 -73.06
CA ASN A 39 2.25 9.84 -72.25
C ASN A 39 1.60 9.75 -70.87
N ALA A 40 0.56 8.92 -70.70
CA ALA A 40 -0.04 8.64 -69.40
C ALA A 40 0.88 7.78 -68.52
N MET A 41 1.58 6.81 -69.12
CA MET A 41 2.47 5.91 -68.39
C MET A 41 3.69 6.65 -67.84
N ASN A 42 4.31 7.58 -68.57
CA ASN A 42 5.43 8.38 -68.05
C ASN A 42 5.03 9.35 -66.92
N ARG A 43 3.81 9.91 -66.95
CA ARG A 43 3.32 10.78 -65.86
C ARG A 43 2.96 10.00 -64.60
N ILE A 44 2.39 8.80 -64.75
CA ILE A 44 2.11 7.90 -63.62
C ILE A 44 3.42 7.36 -63.04
N THR A 45 4.41 7.01 -63.88
CA THR A 45 5.72 6.53 -63.40
C THR A 45 6.47 7.64 -62.64
N ALA A 46 6.42 8.90 -63.09
CA ALA A 46 7.01 10.02 -62.36
C ALA A 46 6.31 10.31 -61.01
N LEU A 47 4.99 10.14 -60.93
CA LEU A 47 4.22 10.24 -59.69
C LEU A 47 4.53 9.09 -58.71
N PHE A 48 4.73 7.87 -59.21
CA PHE A 48 5.12 6.73 -58.38
C PHE A 48 6.58 6.83 -57.89
N VAL A 49 7.50 7.33 -58.71
CA VAL A 49 8.91 7.53 -58.30
C VAL A 49 9.03 8.68 -57.30
N GLY A 50 8.26 9.77 -57.46
CA GLY A 50 8.21 10.87 -56.49
C GLY A 50 7.54 10.49 -55.16
N ALA A 51 6.51 9.64 -55.19
CA ALA A 51 5.89 9.10 -53.97
C ALA A 51 6.81 8.08 -53.25
N ALA A 52 7.60 7.31 -53.99
CA ALA A 52 8.56 6.36 -53.42
C ALA A 52 9.76 7.07 -52.75
N THR A 53 10.22 8.21 -53.27
CA THR A 53 11.28 9.00 -52.63
C THR A 53 10.79 9.80 -51.42
N LEU A 54 9.54 10.28 -51.41
CA LEU A 54 8.94 10.84 -50.18
C LEU A 54 8.69 9.77 -49.10
N ALA A 55 8.27 8.57 -49.50
CA ALA A 55 8.08 7.45 -48.57
C ALA A 55 9.41 6.94 -47.99
N ALA A 56 10.48 6.89 -48.79
CA ALA A 56 11.82 6.53 -48.31
C ALA A 56 12.45 7.61 -47.41
N GLY A 57 12.16 8.90 -47.64
CA GLY A 57 12.59 10.00 -46.79
C GLY A 57 11.89 10.05 -45.42
N CYS A 58 10.62 9.64 -45.36
CA CYS A 58 9.87 9.56 -44.10
C CYS A 58 10.17 8.31 -43.26
N CYS A 59 10.83 7.30 -43.82
CA CYS A 59 11.24 6.10 -43.07
C CYS A 59 12.61 6.25 -42.38
N ALA A 60 13.34 7.35 -42.58
CA ALA A 60 14.67 7.56 -41.98
C ALA A 60 14.65 8.39 -40.68
N THR A 61 13.49 8.86 -40.21
CA THR A 61 13.38 9.70 -38.99
C THR A 61 12.36 9.20 -37.98
N SER A 62 12.11 7.89 -37.91
CA SER A 62 11.33 7.31 -36.82
C SER A 62 11.84 5.94 -36.38
N CYS A 63 13.08 5.94 -35.90
CA CYS A 63 13.52 4.97 -34.92
C CYS A 63 13.64 5.68 -33.56
N ILE A 64 12.51 6.23 -33.07
CA ILE A 64 12.38 6.46 -31.63
C ILE A 64 12.33 5.05 -31.04
N HIS A 65 13.50 4.54 -30.62
CA HIS A 65 13.49 3.44 -29.67
C HIS A 65 12.65 3.94 -28.50
N PRO A 66 11.55 3.28 -28.11
CA PRO A 66 10.98 3.55 -26.82
C PRO A 66 12.10 3.22 -25.83
N GLU A 67 12.70 4.25 -25.23
CA GLU A 67 13.58 4.04 -24.09
C GLU A 67 12.78 3.17 -23.13
N LYS A 68 13.25 1.94 -22.90
CA LYS A 68 12.73 1.14 -21.79
C LYS A 68 12.94 2.04 -20.58
N LYS A 69 11.84 2.60 -20.03
CA LYS A 69 11.90 3.34 -18.75
C LYS A 69 12.74 2.49 -17.82
N THR A 70 13.95 2.96 -17.56
CA THR A 70 14.92 2.23 -16.76
C THR A 70 14.34 2.17 -15.36
N ASN A 71 14.27 0.97 -14.79
CA ASN A 71 13.90 0.84 -13.38
C ASN A 71 14.99 1.53 -12.56
N THR A 72 14.64 2.64 -11.92
CA THR A 72 15.52 3.37 -11.00
C THR A 72 14.93 3.32 -9.59
N SER A 73 15.55 4.02 -8.63
CA SER A 73 14.98 4.22 -7.30
C SER A 73 13.69 5.04 -7.30
N THR A 74 13.39 5.77 -8.37
CA THR A 74 12.26 6.73 -8.45
C THR A 74 11.43 6.54 -9.73
N SER A 75 11.62 5.44 -10.46
CA SER A 75 10.84 5.12 -11.66
C SER A 75 10.67 3.61 -11.84
N GLY A 76 9.49 3.20 -12.29
CA GLY A 76 9.11 1.81 -12.49
C GLY A 76 8.12 1.30 -11.45
N THR A 77 7.90 -0.01 -11.41
CA THR A 77 6.88 -0.63 -10.56
C THR A 77 7.49 -1.53 -9.48
N ALA A 78 7.00 -1.43 -8.25
CA ALA A 78 7.33 -2.34 -7.16
C ALA A 78 6.08 -2.92 -6.51
N THR A 79 6.21 -4.15 -6.00
CA THR A 79 5.18 -4.80 -5.19
C THR A 79 5.60 -4.88 -3.73
N PHE A 80 4.62 -4.73 -2.84
CA PHE A 80 4.79 -4.77 -1.39
C PHE A 80 3.69 -5.64 -0.77
N VAL A 81 3.99 -6.25 0.37
CA VAL A 81 2.95 -6.82 1.23
C VAL A 81 3.07 -6.16 2.60
N CYS A 82 2.02 -5.47 3.02
CA CYS A 82 1.98 -4.72 4.28
C CYS A 82 0.99 -5.40 5.23
N ASP A 83 1.36 -5.56 6.50
CA ASP A 83 0.39 -5.94 7.52
C ASP A 83 -0.74 -4.91 7.53
N ASN A 84 -1.98 -5.37 7.40
CA ASN A 84 -3.17 -4.53 7.30
C ASN A 84 -3.35 -3.60 8.49
N SER A 85 -2.76 -3.89 9.66
CA SER A 85 -2.77 -2.96 10.79
C SER A 85 -2.03 -1.64 10.51
N PHE A 86 -1.20 -1.58 9.48
CA PHE A 86 -0.38 -0.41 9.14
C PHE A 86 -0.79 0.26 7.82
N GLU A 87 -1.91 -0.17 7.22
CA GLU A 87 -2.43 0.37 5.96
C GLU A 87 -2.55 1.88 6.00
N ASN A 88 -3.21 2.45 7.00
CA ASN A 88 -3.38 3.91 7.09
C ASN A 88 -2.05 4.71 7.04
N ILE A 89 -0.97 4.20 7.65
CA ILE A 89 0.34 4.89 7.61
C ILE A 89 1.00 4.68 6.25
N PHE A 90 0.95 3.44 5.75
CA PHE A 90 1.67 3.04 4.55
C PHE A 90 1.04 3.60 3.28
N GLU A 91 -0.28 3.80 3.24
CA GLU A 91 -0.96 4.50 2.16
C GLU A 91 -0.49 5.94 2.04
N GLN A 92 -0.35 6.66 3.16
CA GLN A 92 0.17 8.03 3.15
C GLN A 92 1.61 8.09 2.64
N GLU A 93 2.47 7.15 3.06
CA GLU A 93 3.83 7.02 2.52
C GLU A 93 3.84 6.81 1.01
N VAL A 94 2.99 5.91 0.50
CA VAL A 94 2.85 5.66 -0.94
C VAL A 94 2.35 6.91 -1.67
N SER A 95 1.30 7.55 -1.16
CA SER A 95 0.71 8.76 -1.75
C SER A 95 1.74 9.88 -1.90
N VAL A 96 2.51 10.18 -0.86
CA VAL A 96 3.51 11.24 -0.92
C VAL A 96 4.69 10.85 -1.83
N PHE A 97 5.10 9.58 -1.82
CA PHE A 97 6.18 9.12 -2.68
C PHE A 97 5.81 9.18 -4.18
N GLU A 98 4.63 8.69 -4.56
CA GLU A 98 4.17 8.74 -5.96
C GLU A 98 3.86 10.17 -6.41
N TYR A 99 3.47 11.05 -5.49
CA TYR A 99 3.36 12.47 -5.77
C TYR A 99 4.73 13.10 -6.10
N GLN A 100 5.76 12.79 -5.29
CA GLN A 100 7.11 13.29 -5.52
C GLN A 100 7.77 12.66 -6.77
N TYR A 101 7.42 11.41 -7.08
CA TYR A 101 7.98 10.63 -8.18
C TYR A 101 6.87 10.03 -9.06
N PRO A 102 6.28 10.81 -9.99
CA PRO A 102 5.13 10.36 -10.80
C PRO A 102 5.38 9.17 -11.71
N ASP A 103 6.66 8.86 -11.99
CA ASP A 103 7.08 7.69 -12.78
C ASP A 103 7.24 6.40 -11.95
N ALA A 104 7.06 6.48 -10.62
CA ALA A 104 7.07 5.34 -9.72
C ALA A 104 5.64 4.89 -9.42
N HIS A 105 5.43 3.57 -9.45
CA HIS A 105 4.14 2.95 -9.12
C HIS A 105 4.33 1.84 -8.08
N LEU A 106 3.70 1.99 -6.92
CA LEU A 106 3.81 1.09 -5.77
C LEU A 106 2.52 0.29 -5.62
N LEU A 107 2.60 -1.01 -5.89
CA LEU A 107 1.49 -1.93 -5.75
C LEU A 107 1.54 -2.61 -4.39
N VAL A 108 0.69 -2.16 -3.46
CA VAL A 108 0.64 -2.69 -2.10
C VAL A 108 -0.51 -3.68 -1.96
N ARG A 109 -0.21 -4.86 -1.40
CA ARG A 109 -1.23 -5.77 -0.89
C ARG A 109 -1.28 -5.71 0.63
N TYR A 110 -2.39 -5.25 1.19
CA TYR A 110 -2.65 -5.35 2.62
C TYR A 110 -3.11 -6.76 2.97
N ALA A 111 -2.40 -7.39 3.90
CA ALA A 111 -2.59 -8.79 4.30
C ALA A 111 -2.21 -8.95 5.78
N THR A 112 -2.34 -10.13 6.34
CA THR A 112 -1.86 -10.38 7.71
C THR A 112 -0.33 -10.44 7.77
N GLN A 113 0.27 -10.19 8.94
CA GLN A 113 1.72 -10.37 9.16
C GLN A 113 2.21 -11.75 8.70
N SER A 114 1.44 -12.79 8.98
CA SER A 114 1.78 -14.16 8.58
C SER A 114 1.91 -14.27 7.07
N GLU A 115 0.92 -13.77 6.33
CA GLU A 115 0.94 -13.76 4.85
C GLU A 115 2.04 -12.85 4.28
N ALA A 116 2.39 -11.77 4.98
CA ALA A 116 3.50 -10.90 4.60
C ALA A 116 4.84 -11.67 4.65
N PHE A 117 5.15 -12.32 5.77
CA PHE A 117 6.34 -13.15 5.89
C PHE A 117 6.33 -14.32 4.91
N ASP A 118 5.20 -15.01 4.73
CA ASP A 118 5.07 -16.09 3.74
C ASP A 118 5.37 -15.61 2.32
N SER A 119 4.90 -14.41 1.97
CA SER A 119 5.15 -13.80 0.66
C SER A 119 6.61 -13.38 0.48
N LEU A 120 7.28 -12.93 1.54
CA LEU A 120 8.70 -12.62 1.55
C LEU A 120 9.53 -13.90 1.34
N PHE A 121 9.27 -14.95 2.13
CA PHE A 121 10.02 -16.20 2.04
C PHE A 121 9.77 -16.91 0.72
N SER A 122 8.53 -16.91 0.23
CA SER A 122 8.18 -17.47 -1.09
C SER A 122 8.70 -16.64 -2.27
N MET A 123 9.33 -15.49 -2.00
CA MET A 123 9.86 -14.55 -2.99
C MET A 123 8.80 -14.01 -3.96
N ASN A 124 7.54 -13.96 -3.52
CA ASN A 124 6.43 -13.32 -4.23
C ASN A 124 6.53 -11.79 -4.15
N THR A 125 7.04 -11.29 -3.03
CA THR A 125 7.47 -9.89 -2.86
C THR A 125 8.92 -9.85 -2.40
N ARG A 126 9.58 -8.71 -2.64
CA ARG A 126 10.90 -8.42 -2.08
C ARG A 126 10.84 -7.54 -0.84
N THR A 127 9.72 -6.88 -0.58
CA THR A 127 9.59 -5.92 0.50
C THR A 127 8.28 -6.15 1.25
N ILE A 128 8.36 -6.12 2.58
CA ILE A 128 7.22 -6.23 3.47
C ILE A 128 7.27 -5.20 4.58
N VAL A 129 6.10 -4.96 5.19
CA VAL A 129 5.97 -4.19 6.44
C VAL A 129 5.24 -5.05 7.48
N ALA A 130 5.81 -5.16 8.68
CA ALA A 130 5.33 -6.06 9.74
C ALA A 130 5.64 -5.53 11.14
N ALA A 131 5.05 -6.14 12.18
CA ALA A 131 5.20 -5.69 13.59
C ALA A 131 6.39 -6.32 14.32
N ARG A 132 7.22 -7.11 13.63
CA ARG A 132 8.45 -7.69 14.15
C ARG A 132 9.55 -7.63 13.11
N ASP A 133 10.78 -7.65 13.59
CA ASP A 133 11.94 -7.76 12.71
C ASP A 133 12.06 -9.18 12.12
N ILE A 134 12.83 -9.28 11.05
CA ILE A 134 13.32 -10.56 10.53
C ILE A 134 14.46 -11.06 11.42
N THR A 135 14.38 -12.32 11.87
CA THR A 135 15.42 -12.90 12.72
C THR A 135 16.72 -13.14 11.94
N PRO A 136 17.88 -13.25 12.62
CA PRO A 136 19.15 -13.59 11.97
C PRO A 136 19.09 -14.92 11.19
N GLU A 137 18.34 -15.91 11.69
CA GLU A 137 18.11 -17.22 11.08
C GLU A 137 17.29 -17.08 9.81
N GLU A 138 16.15 -16.39 9.90
CA GLU A 138 15.27 -16.08 8.77
C GLU A 138 16.01 -15.31 7.67
N LYS A 139 16.82 -14.31 8.06
CA LYS A 139 17.64 -13.52 7.15
C LYS A 139 18.67 -14.37 6.40
N ARG A 140 19.33 -15.31 7.09
CA ARG A 140 20.27 -16.26 6.49
C ARG A 140 19.55 -17.21 5.53
N ALA A 141 18.39 -17.75 5.94
CA ALA A 141 17.58 -18.64 5.12
C ALA A 141 17.09 -17.95 3.84
N LEU A 142 16.61 -16.70 3.93
CA LEU A 142 16.17 -15.92 2.78
C LEU A 142 17.31 -15.67 1.79
N LYS A 143 18.49 -15.25 2.28
CA LYS A 143 19.69 -15.07 1.46
C LYS A 143 20.11 -16.35 0.74
N ALA A 144 20.13 -17.48 1.46
CA ALA A 144 20.44 -18.78 0.87
C ALA A 144 19.43 -19.18 -0.21
N ARG A 145 18.14 -18.93 0.02
CA ARG A 145 17.07 -19.22 -0.94
C ARG A 145 17.24 -18.43 -2.24
N TYR A 146 17.51 -17.12 -2.16
CA TYR A 146 17.78 -16.29 -3.34
C TYR A 146 19.02 -16.76 -4.11
N ARG A 147 20.08 -17.15 -3.39
CA ARG A 147 21.29 -17.70 -4.01
C ARG A 147 21.00 -18.99 -4.76
N ASN A 148 20.30 -19.93 -4.11
CA ASN A 148 20.07 -21.26 -4.64
C ASN A 148 19.02 -21.29 -5.76
N GLN A 149 17.96 -20.49 -5.67
CA GLN A 149 16.83 -20.53 -6.62
C GLN A 149 16.92 -19.47 -7.73
N ARG A 150 17.64 -18.36 -7.51
CA ARG A 150 17.73 -17.26 -8.47
C ARG A 150 19.18 -16.88 -8.84
N GLY A 151 20.19 -17.58 -8.32
CA GLY A 151 21.60 -17.22 -8.53
C GLY A 151 21.95 -15.82 -8.02
N ALA A 152 21.13 -15.26 -7.13
CA ALA A 152 21.20 -13.84 -6.74
C ALA A 152 21.79 -13.69 -5.34
N ASN A 153 22.79 -12.82 -5.19
CA ASN A 153 23.30 -12.43 -3.88
C ASN A 153 22.55 -11.19 -3.40
N VAL A 154 21.56 -11.38 -2.53
CA VAL A 154 20.73 -10.28 -2.02
C VAL A 154 21.23 -9.76 -0.68
N ASN A 155 21.16 -8.44 -0.49
CA ASN A 155 21.29 -7.84 0.83
C ASN A 155 19.91 -7.63 1.43
N VAL A 156 19.57 -8.44 2.43
CA VAL A 156 18.34 -8.27 3.20
C VAL A 156 18.56 -7.16 4.22
N ARG A 157 17.82 -6.07 4.06
CA ARG A 157 17.81 -4.90 4.96
C ARG A 157 16.52 -4.93 5.78
N SER A 158 16.61 -4.43 7.00
CA SER A 158 15.46 -4.20 7.86
C SER A 158 15.70 -2.93 8.65
N ALA A 159 14.65 -2.14 8.84
CA ALA A 159 14.66 -0.97 9.70
C ALA A 159 13.36 -0.93 10.48
N LYS A 160 13.47 -0.58 11.77
CA LYS A 160 12.32 -0.09 12.53
C LYS A 160 11.97 1.28 11.94
N ILE A 161 10.73 1.44 11.47
CA ILE A 161 10.25 2.68 10.85
C ILE A 161 9.38 3.50 11.80
N ALA A 162 8.70 2.84 12.75
CA ALA A 162 7.83 3.50 13.72
C ALA A 162 7.62 2.65 14.98
N VAL A 163 6.99 3.25 15.99
CA VAL A 163 6.40 2.60 17.15
C VAL A 163 4.92 3.02 17.21
N ASP A 164 4.05 2.02 17.14
CA ASP A 164 2.59 2.14 17.19
C ASP A 164 2.07 1.67 18.55
N ALA A 165 1.19 2.44 19.18
CA ALA A 165 0.53 1.97 20.39
C ALA A 165 -0.67 1.09 20.04
N VAL A 166 -0.97 0.14 20.93
CA VAL A 166 -2.12 -0.74 20.79
C VAL A 166 -3.22 -0.22 21.69
N ALA A 167 -4.29 0.27 21.08
CA ALA A 167 -5.43 0.88 21.76
C ALA A 167 -6.56 -0.13 21.97
N PHE A 168 -7.23 0.02 23.12
CA PHE A 168 -8.43 -0.71 23.47
C PHE A 168 -9.61 0.25 23.40
N ILE A 169 -10.53 -0.02 22.47
CA ILE A 169 -11.73 0.78 22.26
C ILE A 169 -12.95 0.03 22.77
N VAL A 170 -13.88 0.77 23.37
CA VAL A 170 -15.17 0.27 23.84
C VAL A 170 -16.28 1.16 23.33
N ASN A 171 -17.50 0.67 23.42
CA ASN A 171 -18.68 1.47 23.14
C ASN A 171 -18.72 2.74 24.00
N SER A 172 -19.26 3.84 23.47
CA SER A 172 -19.39 5.09 24.20
C SER A 172 -20.28 4.98 25.46
N THR A 173 -21.22 4.03 25.50
CA THR A 173 -22.08 3.79 26.67
C THR A 173 -21.49 2.83 27.70
N ASN A 174 -20.35 2.20 27.42
CA ASN A 174 -19.67 1.38 28.42
C ASN A 174 -19.20 2.30 29.56
N ASN A 175 -19.36 1.91 30.83
CA ASN A 175 -19.04 2.73 32.01
C ASN A 175 -17.60 2.52 32.54
N CYS A 176 -16.85 1.56 32.00
CA CYS A 176 -15.44 1.38 32.33
C CYS A 176 -14.60 2.51 31.70
N GLU A 177 -13.84 3.23 32.51
CA GLU A 177 -13.02 4.38 32.07
C GLU A 177 -11.54 4.03 31.91
N LYS A 178 -11.06 3.06 32.68
CA LYS A 178 -9.67 2.63 32.70
C LYS A 178 -9.54 1.17 33.09
N LEU A 179 -8.46 0.55 32.64
CA LEU A 179 -8.06 -0.80 33.02
C LEU A 179 -6.56 -0.82 33.32
N THR A 180 -6.14 -1.73 34.20
CA THR A 180 -4.73 -2.02 34.43
C THR A 180 -4.17 -2.95 33.34
N VAL A 181 -2.84 -3.04 33.27
CA VAL A 181 -2.18 -4.01 32.38
C VAL A 181 -2.57 -5.45 32.73
N SER A 182 -2.64 -5.80 34.02
CA SER A 182 -3.07 -7.13 34.47
C SER A 182 -4.52 -7.44 34.11
N GLU A 183 -5.44 -6.49 34.29
CA GLU A 183 -6.85 -6.65 33.91
C GLU A 183 -6.99 -6.89 32.40
N ILE A 184 -6.24 -6.15 31.57
CA ILE A 184 -6.20 -6.41 30.13
C ILE A 184 -5.69 -7.82 29.83
N ALA A 185 -4.60 -8.27 30.48
CA ALA A 185 -4.08 -9.62 30.27
C ALA A 185 -5.09 -10.71 30.70
N ASP A 186 -5.82 -10.51 31.79
CA ASP A 186 -6.88 -11.41 32.25
C ASP A 186 -8.05 -11.45 31.26
N ILE A 187 -8.45 -10.31 30.69
CA ILE A 187 -9.48 -10.24 29.66
C ILE A 187 -9.05 -10.95 28.38
N ILE A 188 -7.83 -10.68 27.91
CA ILE A 188 -7.30 -11.24 26.66
C ILE A 188 -7.08 -12.76 26.77
N SER A 189 -6.74 -13.27 27.95
CA SER A 189 -6.63 -14.71 28.22
C SER A 189 -7.97 -15.40 28.51
N GLY A 190 -9.03 -14.62 28.75
CA GLY A 190 -10.35 -15.13 29.13
C GLY A 190 -10.46 -15.54 30.61
N ARG A 191 -9.49 -15.20 31.47
CA ARG A 191 -9.63 -15.33 32.93
C ARG A 191 -10.69 -14.39 33.48
N THR A 192 -10.81 -13.21 32.86
CA THR A 192 -11.90 -12.25 33.10
C THR A 192 -12.73 -12.14 31.84
N ASP A 193 -13.93 -12.70 31.85
CA ASP A 193 -14.79 -12.81 30.67
C ASP A 193 -16.09 -12.01 30.78
N ARG A 194 -16.29 -11.27 31.87
CA ARG A 194 -17.46 -10.42 32.10
C ARG A 194 -17.10 -9.08 32.71
N TRP A 195 -17.82 -8.05 32.31
CA TRP A 195 -17.61 -6.69 32.81
C TRP A 195 -18.00 -6.53 34.27
N ASP A 196 -18.99 -7.28 34.76
CA ASP A 196 -19.38 -7.30 36.19
C ASP A 196 -18.29 -7.82 37.15
N GLN A 197 -17.18 -8.36 36.62
CA GLN A 197 -15.97 -8.70 37.38
C GLN A 197 -15.01 -7.50 37.52
N LEU A 198 -15.26 -6.39 36.79
CA LEU A 198 -14.44 -5.19 36.71
C LEU A 198 -15.23 -3.97 37.17
N GLN A 199 -14.78 -3.29 38.21
CA GLN A 199 -15.49 -2.10 38.72
C GLN A 199 -15.22 -0.87 37.82
N PRO A 200 -16.21 0.02 37.61
CA PRO A 200 -17.56 0.04 38.16
C PRO A 200 -18.62 -0.60 37.23
N SER A 201 -18.22 -1.48 36.31
CA SER A 201 -19.13 -1.98 35.28
C SER A 201 -20.10 -3.02 35.80
N ASP A 202 -21.33 -2.98 35.27
CA ASP A 202 -22.44 -3.91 35.53
C ASP A 202 -22.86 -4.65 34.24
N LEU A 203 -22.04 -4.52 33.19
CA LEU A 203 -22.27 -5.12 31.89
C LEU A 203 -22.00 -6.64 31.90
N GLY A 204 -22.39 -7.30 30.81
CA GLY A 204 -22.36 -8.75 30.68
C GLY A 204 -21.02 -9.30 30.17
N ALA A 205 -21.11 -10.39 29.41
CA ALA A 205 -19.96 -11.10 28.86
C ALA A 205 -19.14 -10.22 27.89
N ILE A 206 -17.84 -10.12 28.15
CA ILE A 206 -16.88 -9.36 27.36
C ILE A 206 -16.64 -10.08 26.03
N ARG A 207 -16.71 -9.31 24.94
CA ARG A 207 -16.32 -9.78 23.61
C ARG A 207 -15.10 -9.00 23.12
N VAL A 208 -13.94 -9.64 23.05
CA VAL A 208 -12.74 -9.03 22.47
C VAL A 208 -12.75 -9.24 20.96
N VAL A 209 -12.48 -8.19 20.20
CA VAL A 209 -12.56 -8.20 18.74
C VAL A 209 -11.27 -7.66 18.14
N LEU A 210 -10.62 -8.51 17.34
CA LEU A 210 -9.46 -8.18 16.53
C LEU A 210 -9.86 -8.03 15.06
N ASP A 211 -8.95 -7.53 14.25
CA ASP A 211 -9.12 -7.41 12.82
C ASP A 211 -9.22 -8.77 12.13
N GLN A 212 -8.18 -9.60 12.14
CA GLN A 212 -8.10 -10.85 11.38
C GLN A 212 -7.28 -11.92 12.11
N THR A 213 -7.54 -13.19 11.82
CA THR A 213 -6.69 -14.29 12.28
C THR A 213 -5.32 -14.22 11.61
N GLY A 214 -4.24 -14.39 12.39
CA GLY A 214 -2.86 -14.29 11.87
C GLY A 214 -2.30 -12.87 11.80
N SER A 215 -3.07 -11.86 12.26
CA SER A 215 -2.64 -10.46 12.30
C SER A 215 -1.49 -10.22 13.28
N SER A 216 -0.79 -9.11 13.03
CA SER A 216 0.23 -8.60 13.95
C SER A 216 -0.32 -8.27 15.34
N LEU A 217 -1.58 -7.82 15.46
CA LEU A 217 -2.22 -7.54 16.76
C LEU A 217 -2.41 -8.81 17.57
N GLY A 218 -2.95 -9.87 16.96
CA GLY A 218 -3.11 -11.15 17.65
C GLY A 218 -1.77 -11.74 18.10
N SER A 219 -0.72 -11.58 17.29
CA SER A 219 0.64 -12.02 17.65
C SER A 219 1.20 -11.19 18.82
N TYR A 220 1.04 -9.86 18.76
CA TYR A 220 1.45 -8.97 19.86
C TYR A 220 0.75 -9.30 21.19
N LEU A 221 -0.55 -9.56 21.16
CA LEU A 221 -1.31 -9.94 22.35
C LEU A 221 -0.79 -11.25 22.96
N ARG A 222 -0.52 -12.29 22.15
CA ARG A 222 0.07 -13.53 22.65
C ARG A 222 1.47 -13.32 23.22
N ASP A 223 2.35 -12.71 22.44
CA ASP A 223 3.78 -12.68 22.75
C ASP A 223 4.11 -11.67 23.86
N SER A 224 3.54 -10.46 23.77
CA SER A 224 3.88 -9.34 24.66
C SER A 224 2.93 -9.17 25.83
N VAL A 225 1.64 -9.48 25.67
CA VAL A 225 0.64 -9.32 26.75
C VAL A 225 0.45 -10.61 27.54
N LEU A 226 0.46 -11.76 26.88
CA LEU A 226 0.25 -13.07 27.51
C LEU A 226 1.52 -13.88 27.71
N HIS A 227 2.70 -13.33 27.38
CA HIS A 227 4.00 -13.99 27.52
C HIS A 227 4.08 -15.37 26.86
N GLY A 228 3.51 -15.49 25.66
CA GLY A 228 3.44 -16.72 24.88
C GLY A 228 2.22 -17.60 25.16
N GLY A 229 1.29 -17.14 26.02
CA GLY A 229 0.02 -17.81 26.27
C GLY A 229 -0.99 -17.68 25.12
N ASP A 230 -2.02 -18.52 25.16
CA ASP A 230 -3.10 -18.52 24.18
C ASP A 230 -4.12 -17.41 24.41
N LEU A 231 -4.71 -16.91 23.32
CA LEU A 231 -5.85 -16.00 23.38
C LEU A 231 -7.09 -16.73 23.93
N GLY A 232 -7.85 -16.05 24.77
CA GLY A 232 -9.06 -16.61 25.38
C GLY A 232 -10.18 -16.89 24.37
N PRO A 233 -11.16 -17.73 24.74
CA PRO A 233 -12.31 -18.09 23.89
C PRO A 233 -13.23 -16.88 23.60
N ASN A 234 -13.08 -15.79 24.35
CA ASN A 234 -13.77 -14.52 24.17
C ASN A 234 -13.13 -13.60 23.11
N VAL A 235 -12.04 -14.02 22.46
CA VAL A 235 -11.35 -13.26 21.41
C VAL A 235 -11.79 -13.72 20.01
N TYR A 236 -12.27 -12.76 19.19
CA TYR A 236 -12.85 -13.02 17.87
C TYR A 236 -12.18 -12.18 16.79
N ALA A 237 -12.07 -12.72 15.57
CA ALA A 237 -11.68 -11.96 14.39
C ALA A 237 -12.92 -11.35 13.70
N ALA A 238 -12.91 -10.03 13.47
CA ALA A 238 -13.97 -9.33 12.76
C ALA A 238 -13.92 -9.56 11.23
N GLY A 239 -12.74 -9.83 10.69
CA GLY A 239 -12.43 -9.89 9.27
C GLY A 239 -11.89 -8.56 8.70
N SER A 240 -12.16 -7.41 9.34
CA SER A 240 -11.60 -6.12 8.93
C SER A 240 -11.65 -5.09 10.07
N ILE A 241 -10.79 -4.08 10.01
CA ILE A 241 -10.72 -2.99 11.00
C ILE A 241 -12.02 -2.18 11.03
N HIS A 242 -12.59 -1.86 9.86
CA HIS A 242 -13.92 -1.23 9.76
C HIS A 242 -15.01 -2.02 10.50
N ARG A 243 -14.95 -3.35 10.45
CA ARG A 243 -15.90 -4.20 11.17
C ARG A 243 -15.63 -4.25 12.67
N VAL A 244 -14.38 -4.08 13.12
CA VAL A 244 -14.07 -3.87 14.55
C VAL A 244 -14.79 -2.64 15.08
N PHE A 245 -14.65 -1.48 14.39
CA PHE A 245 -15.36 -0.25 14.78
C PHE A 245 -16.87 -0.46 14.88
N ARG A 246 -17.49 -1.01 13.83
CA ARG A 246 -18.94 -1.24 13.83
C ARG A 246 -19.39 -2.14 14.98
N ILE A 247 -18.67 -3.24 15.26
CA ILE A 247 -19.02 -4.14 16.37
C ILE A 247 -18.93 -3.39 17.71
N VAL A 248 -17.92 -2.54 17.90
CA VAL A 248 -17.76 -1.76 19.14
C VAL A 248 -18.84 -0.69 19.27
N GLU A 249 -19.20 -0.01 18.18
CA GLU A 249 -20.27 0.99 18.15
C GLU A 249 -21.66 0.38 18.43
N GLU A 250 -21.90 -0.87 18.05
CA GLU A 250 -23.19 -1.54 18.20
C GLU A 250 -23.31 -2.38 19.49
N ASN A 251 -22.20 -2.70 20.17
CA ASN A 251 -22.20 -3.60 21.33
C ASN A 251 -21.48 -3.01 22.55
N PRO A 252 -22.23 -2.63 23.62
CA PRO A 252 -21.66 -2.15 24.88
C PRO A 252 -20.65 -3.08 25.54
N ASN A 253 -20.76 -4.39 25.29
CA ASN A 253 -19.89 -5.40 25.89
C ASN A 253 -18.61 -5.68 25.09
N ALA A 254 -18.44 -5.07 23.91
CA ALA A 254 -17.30 -5.34 23.04
C ALA A 254 -16.08 -4.48 23.40
N ILE A 255 -14.90 -5.09 23.31
CA ILE A 255 -13.59 -4.42 23.31
C ILE A 255 -12.97 -4.64 21.94
N GLY A 256 -12.75 -3.57 21.18
CA GLY A 256 -11.94 -3.61 19.96
C GLY A 256 -10.48 -3.36 20.30
N VAL A 257 -9.57 -4.09 19.65
CA VAL A 257 -8.12 -3.86 19.76
C VAL A 257 -7.60 -3.38 18.41
N LEU A 258 -6.98 -2.21 18.37
CA LEU A 258 -6.52 -1.57 17.13
C LEU A 258 -5.19 -0.84 17.34
N GLY A 259 -4.42 -0.64 16.25
CA GLY A 259 -3.31 0.30 16.25
C GLY A 259 -3.82 1.74 16.35
N VAL A 260 -3.07 2.60 17.03
CA VAL A 260 -3.46 4.00 17.28
C VAL A 260 -3.69 4.77 15.98
N SER A 261 -2.92 4.48 14.94
CA SER A 261 -3.06 5.12 13.63
C SER A 261 -4.49 5.06 13.07
N TRP A 262 -5.28 4.04 13.43
CA TRP A 262 -6.67 3.89 13.00
C TRP A 262 -7.67 4.73 13.78
N ILE A 263 -7.29 5.21 14.96
CA ILE A 263 -8.17 5.96 15.86
C ILE A 263 -7.73 7.42 16.05
N THR A 264 -6.55 7.82 15.58
CA THR A 264 -6.04 9.20 15.67
C THR A 264 -6.27 10.01 14.40
N SER A 265 -6.41 9.34 13.28
CA SER A 265 -6.69 10.01 12.02
C SER A 265 -8.16 10.39 12.03
N ASP A 266 -8.47 11.60 11.55
CA ASP A 266 -9.75 11.84 10.90
C ASP A 266 -9.94 10.66 9.93
N MET A 267 -10.76 9.68 10.32
CA MET A 267 -11.17 8.60 9.42
C MET A 267 -11.94 9.18 8.21
N ASP A 268 -12.22 10.48 8.27
CA ASP A 268 -12.68 11.38 7.21
C ASP A 268 -11.53 11.89 6.30
N SER A 269 -10.31 11.35 6.43
CA SER A 269 -9.19 11.52 5.48
C SER A 269 -9.54 11.11 4.04
N ALA A 270 -10.71 10.51 3.82
CA ALA A 270 -11.36 10.44 2.51
C ALA A 270 -11.49 11.81 1.81
N ASP A 271 -11.46 12.92 2.55
CA ASP A 271 -11.64 14.27 1.99
C ASP A 271 -10.31 15.01 1.67
N ILE A 272 -9.15 14.53 2.15
CA ILE A 272 -7.85 15.18 1.89
C ILE A 272 -7.25 14.60 0.60
N SER A 273 -7.02 15.46 -0.40
CA SER A 273 -6.40 15.03 -1.65
C SER A 273 -4.93 14.61 -1.46
N GLN A 274 -4.43 13.72 -2.31
CA GLN A 274 -3.01 13.32 -2.35
C GLN A 274 -2.06 14.54 -2.42
N GLU A 275 -2.44 15.54 -3.21
CA GLU A 275 -1.74 16.83 -3.34
C GLU A 275 -1.66 17.56 -2.01
N GLU A 276 -2.79 17.75 -1.33
CA GLU A 276 -2.87 18.48 -0.06
C GLU A 276 -2.08 17.77 1.04
N LEU A 277 -2.19 16.44 1.13
CA LEU A 277 -1.38 15.64 2.04
C LEU A 277 0.12 15.85 1.77
N ALA A 278 0.54 15.73 0.51
CA ALA A 278 1.94 15.91 0.12
C ALA A 278 2.44 17.33 0.44
N GLN A 279 1.68 18.37 0.10
CA GLN A 279 2.03 19.75 0.44
C GLN A 279 2.15 19.97 1.95
N SER A 280 1.23 19.39 2.73
CA SER A 280 1.28 19.49 4.20
C SER A 280 2.51 18.83 4.81
N VAL A 281 3.02 17.76 4.19
CA VAL A 281 4.20 17.01 4.63
C VAL A 281 5.48 17.71 4.18
N LEU A 282 5.50 18.19 2.93
CA LEU A 282 6.69 18.78 2.32
C LEU A 282 6.95 20.22 2.79
N SER A 283 5.94 20.93 3.28
CA SER A 283 6.10 22.28 3.86
C SER A 283 6.87 22.29 5.19
N GLU A 284 7.60 23.35 5.49
CA GLU A 284 8.42 23.49 6.72
C GLU A 284 7.61 23.78 8.00
N GLY A 285 6.27 23.74 7.94
CA GLY A 285 5.40 24.06 9.06
C GLY A 285 5.43 23.04 10.22
N PRO A 286 4.98 23.44 11.42
CA PRO A 286 4.89 22.55 12.57
C PRO A 286 3.91 21.42 12.29
N VAL A 287 4.29 20.21 12.69
CA VAL A 287 3.42 19.03 12.60
C VAL A 287 2.45 19.07 13.77
N MET A 288 1.16 19.25 13.48
CA MET A 288 0.11 19.06 14.48
C MET A 288 -0.13 17.55 14.66
N GLY A 289 -0.18 17.12 15.92
CA GLY A 289 -0.48 15.74 16.27
C GLY A 289 -1.95 15.39 16.00
N ALA A 290 -2.20 14.13 15.70
CA ALA A 290 -3.52 13.62 15.35
C ALA A 290 -4.40 13.43 16.61
N THR A 291 -5.71 13.66 16.48
CA THR A 291 -6.67 13.63 17.61
C THR A 291 -7.47 12.34 17.63
N LEU A 292 -7.70 11.78 18.82
CA LEU A 292 -8.49 10.55 18.93
C LEU A 292 -9.94 10.76 18.47
N THR A 293 -10.44 9.80 17.69
CA THR A 293 -11.82 9.73 17.21
C THR A 293 -12.82 9.77 18.38
N GLN A 294 -13.95 10.41 18.14
CA GLN A 294 -15.07 10.48 19.09
C GLN A 294 -16.14 9.40 18.82
N ARG A 295 -15.97 8.59 17.77
CA ARG A 295 -16.92 7.53 17.38
C ARG A 295 -17.02 6.41 18.43
N VAL A 296 -15.91 6.13 19.09
CA VAL A 296 -15.77 5.08 20.11
C VAL A 296 -15.00 5.63 21.29
N LYS A 297 -15.20 5.04 22.47
CA LYS A 297 -14.44 5.43 23.66
C LYS A 297 -13.12 4.67 23.71
N VAL A 298 -12.00 5.40 23.75
CA VAL A 298 -10.67 4.82 23.96
C VAL A 298 -10.41 4.70 25.46
N LEU A 299 -10.17 3.48 25.93
CA LEU A 299 -9.86 3.20 27.34
C LEU A 299 -8.50 3.77 27.73
N LYS A 300 -8.41 4.29 28.95
CA LYS A 300 -7.13 4.65 29.57
C LYS A 300 -6.50 3.40 30.18
N ILE A 301 -5.19 3.27 30.08
CA ILE A 301 -4.47 2.14 30.67
C ILE A 301 -3.45 2.65 31.67
N ASN A 302 -3.43 2.05 32.86
CA ASN A 302 -2.36 2.24 33.84
C ASN A 302 -1.56 0.96 34.04
N ARG A 303 -0.28 1.11 34.43
CA ARG A 303 0.48 -0.03 34.95
C ARG A 303 -0.06 -0.41 36.32
N ASP A 304 0.18 -1.64 36.75
CA ASP A 304 -0.32 -2.16 38.02
C ASP A 304 0.24 -1.39 39.24
N ASP A 305 1.44 -0.82 39.09
CA ASP A 305 2.14 -0.01 40.09
C ASP A 305 1.89 1.51 39.94
N ASP A 306 1.07 1.93 38.97
CA ASP A 306 0.77 3.34 38.71
C ASP A 306 -0.72 3.65 38.91
N VAL A 307 -0.99 4.79 39.54
CA VAL A 307 -2.36 5.30 39.75
C VAL A 307 -2.85 6.04 38.50
N ARG A 308 -1.93 6.59 37.70
CA ARG A 308 -2.24 7.37 36.51
C ARG A 308 -2.51 6.46 35.33
N ALA A 309 -3.66 6.68 34.69
CA ALA A 309 -4.05 5.97 33.48
C ALA A 309 -3.89 6.89 32.26
N TYR A 310 -3.28 6.35 31.22
CA TYR A 310 -2.88 7.07 30.02
C TYR A 310 -3.73 6.62 28.84
N LYS A 311 -4.17 7.57 28.02
CA LYS A 311 -4.63 7.27 26.65
C LYS A 311 -3.41 7.05 25.75
N PRO A 312 -3.55 6.44 24.58
CA PRO A 312 -2.42 6.20 23.70
C PRO A 312 -2.10 7.44 22.84
N TYR A 313 -1.91 8.59 23.48
CA TYR A 313 -1.48 9.82 22.81
C TYR A 313 -0.01 9.77 22.45
N GLN A 314 0.38 10.38 21.33
CA GLN A 314 1.75 10.38 20.81
C GLN A 314 2.80 10.76 21.86
N GLN A 315 2.52 11.77 22.70
CA GLN A 315 3.39 12.15 23.82
C GLN A 315 3.62 11.01 24.82
N TYR A 316 2.57 10.27 25.19
CA TYR A 316 2.68 9.16 26.14
C TYR A 316 3.31 7.91 25.53
N ILE A 317 3.28 7.78 24.20
CA ILE A 317 4.07 6.77 23.47
C ILE A 317 5.56 7.17 23.54
N TYR A 318 5.88 8.44 23.28
CA TYR A 318 7.24 8.96 23.32
C TYR A 318 7.89 8.84 24.70
N GLU A 319 7.17 9.22 25.75
CA GLU A 319 7.64 9.13 27.14
C GLU A 319 7.69 7.68 27.66
N GLY A 320 7.05 6.74 26.96
CA GLY A 320 6.88 5.36 27.43
C GLY A 320 5.84 5.22 28.54
N SER A 321 5.06 6.25 28.82
CA SER A 321 4.00 6.24 29.84
C SER A 321 2.85 5.30 29.48
N TYR A 322 2.47 5.19 28.19
CA TYR A 322 1.47 4.23 27.73
C TYR A 322 2.09 2.82 27.58
N PRO A 323 1.53 1.77 28.20
CA PRO A 323 2.24 0.49 28.35
C PRO A 323 2.16 -0.44 27.14
N PHE A 324 1.19 -0.25 26.23
CA PHE A 324 1.02 -1.15 25.08
C PHE A 324 1.50 -0.51 23.78
N PHE A 325 2.62 -1.00 23.27
CA PHE A 325 3.21 -0.53 22.02
C PHE A 325 3.96 -1.65 21.30
N ARG A 326 4.04 -1.51 19.99
CA ARG A 326 4.75 -2.43 19.10
C ARG A 326 5.56 -1.66 18.08
N SER A 327 6.65 -2.27 17.64
CA SER A 327 7.49 -1.68 16.60
C SER A 327 6.95 -2.04 15.21
N ILE A 328 7.09 -1.12 14.27
CA ILE A 328 6.81 -1.38 12.85
C ILE A 328 8.15 -1.49 12.13
N TYR A 329 8.32 -2.54 11.36
CA TYR A 329 9.52 -2.81 10.57
C TYR A 329 9.20 -2.83 9.09
N MET A 330 10.07 -2.22 8.30
CA MET A 330 10.12 -2.43 6.85
C MET A 330 11.31 -3.35 6.55
N ILE A 331 11.06 -4.46 5.86
CA ILE A 331 12.06 -5.48 5.54
C ILE A 331 12.14 -5.59 4.02
N THR A 332 13.34 -5.51 3.45
CA THR A 332 13.54 -5.59 2.00
C THR A 332 14.74 -6.43 1.58
N ALA A 333 14.56 -7.25 0.55
CA ALA A 333 15.61 -7.91 -0.22
C ALA A 333 15.85 -7.22 -1.59
N ALA A 334 15.24 -6.06 -1.82
CA ALA A 334 15.36 -5.31 -3.05
C ALA A 334 16.69 -4.52 -3.14
N SER A 335 17.21 -4.38 -4.35
CA SER A 335 18.38 -3.53 -4.62
C SER A 335 18.05 -2.06 -4.33
N PRO A 336 18.95 -1.28 -3.71
CA PRO A 336 18.76 0.17 -3.54
C PRO A 336 18.49 0.92 -4.86
N SER A 337 18.95 0.38 -5.99
CA SER A 337 18.83 0.99 -7.30
C SER A 337 17.45 0.82 -7.96
N ASN A 338 16.52 0.07 -7.35
CA ASN A 338 15.17 -0.10 -7.86
C ASN A 338 14.15 0.64 -6.99
N VAL A 339 12.94 0.82 -7.50
CA VAL A 339 11.91 1.63 -6.86
C VAL A 339 11.53 1.11 -5.47
N ALA A 340 11.54 -0.21 -5.23
CA ALA A 340 11.33 -0.75 -3.89
C ALA A 340 12.45 -0.36 -2.91
N GLY A 341 13.70 -0.31 -3.39
CA GLY A 341 14.85 0.17 -2.63
C GLY A 341 14.84 1.68 -2.42
N GLY A 342 14.39 2.45 -3.39
CA GLY A 342 14.18 3.90 -3.27
C GLY A 342 13.08 4.25 -2.28
N PHE A 343 11.94 3.56 -2.35
CA PHE A 343 10.85 3.72 -1.40
C PHE A 343 11.25 3.31 0.03
N TYR A 344 12.02 2.23 0.19
CA TYR A 344 12.62 1.90 1.49
C TYR A 344 13.45 3.06 2.06
N SER A 345 14.32 3.65 1.23
CA SER A 345 15.14 4.80 1.65
C SER A 345 14.28 6.02 2.00
N PHE A 346 13.20 6.26 1.25
CA PHE A 346 12.24 7.34 1.51
C PHE A 346 11.55 7.20 2.87
N VAL A 347 10.97 6.03 3.16
CA VAL A 347 10.26 5.76 4.44
C VAL A 347 11.21 5.89 5.64
N THR A 348 12.45 5.43 5.50
CA THR A 348 13.48 5.57 6.54
C THR A 348 14.10 6.97 6.62
N GLY A 349 13.82 7.83 5.64
CA GLY A 349 14.35 9.18 5.54
C GLY A 349 13.49 10.22 6.28
N PRO A 350 13.94 11.49 6.33
CA PRO A 350 13.25 12.54 7.08
C PRO A 350 11.80 12.78 6.65
N ILE A 351 11.51 12.66 5.34
CA ILE A 351 10.15 12.87 4.81
C ILE A 351 9.21 11.76 5.30
N GLY A 352 9.58 10.48 5.14
CA GLY A 352 8.78 9.37 5.64
C GLY A 352 8.57 9.43 7.16
N GLN A 353 9.64 9.68 7.91
CA GLN A 353 9.52 9.84 9.37
C GLN A 353 8.59 11.01 9.78
N LYS A 354 8.50 12.07 8.96
CA LYS A 354 7.56 13.17 9.18
C LYS A 354 6.11 12.77 8.84
N ILE A 355 5.89 11.97 7.80
CA ILE A 355 4.56 11.39 7.48
C ILE A 355 4.09 10.55 8.67
N ILE A 356 4.92 9.63 9.15
CA ILE A 356 4.62 8.78 10.31
C ILE A 356 4.23 9.64 11.53
N MET A 357 4.97 10.71 11.81
CA MET A 357 4.68 11.61 12.92
C MET A 357 3.30 12.29 12.81
N LYS A 358 2.85 12.62 11.59
CA LYS A 358 1.52 13.21 11.34
C LYS A 358 0.37 12.24 11.61
N THR A 359 0.60 10.93 11.52
CA THR A 359 -0.44 9.91 11.76
C THR A 359 -0.78 9.69 13.24
N GLY A 360 -0.05 10.33 14.16
CA GLY A 360 -0.26 10.19 15.61
C GLY A 360 0.52 9.06 16.27
N ILE A 361 1.32 8.31 15.52
CA ILE A 361 2.26 7.32 16.07
C ILE A 361 3.69 7.86 16.09
N MET A 362 4.61 7.13 16.73
CA MET A 362 5.96 7.62 16.96
C MET A 362 6.90 7.18 15.82
N PRO A 363 7.60 8.09 15.13
CA PRO A 363 8.64 7.71 14.16
C PRO A 363 9.84 7.05 14.87
N ALA A 364 10.54 6.15 14.17
CA ALA A 364 11.77 5.54 14.69
C ALA A 364 12.92 6.55 14.85
N HIS A 365 12.90 7.62 14.04
CA HIS A 365 13.88 8.71 14.09
C HIS A 365 13.16 10.06 14.08
N VAL A 366 13.41 10.87 15.10
CA VAL A 366 12.93 12.27 15.16
C VAL A 366 14.08 13.21 14.83
N ALA A 367 13.92 14.02 13.79
CA ALA A 367 14.79 15.16 13.59
C ALA A 367 14.32 16.31 14.48
N VAL A 368 15.08 16.66 15.51
CA VAL A 368 14.75 17.79 16.40
C VAL A 368 14.99 19.09 15.62
N GLN A 369 13.90 19.77 15.25
CA GLN A 369 13.94 21.12 14.69
C GLN A 369 13.96 22.10 15.87
N ARG A 370 15.04 22.88 16.02
CA ARG A 370 15.07 23.98 17.00
C ARG A 370 14.34 25.17 16.41
N VAL A 371 13.23 25.56 17.03
CA VAL A 371 12.54 26.81 16.70
C VAL A 371 12.98 27.85 17.72
N GLU A 372 13.65 28.90 17.26
CA GLU A 372 13.90 30.09 18.07
C GLU A 372 12.57 30.85 18.19
N LEU A 373 12.09 30.99 19.42
CA LEU A 373 10.93 31.83 19.69
C LEU A 373 11.37 33.29 19.62
N PRO A 374 10.65 34.16 18.89
CA PRO A 374 10.90 35.59 18.98
C PRO A 374 10.69 36.06 20.42
N GLU A 375 11.63 36.85 20.93
CA GLU A 375 11.63 37.41 22.29
C GLU A 375 10.39 38.25 22.62
#